data_AF-A0A0L6JT90-F1
#
_entry.id   AF-A0A0L6JT90-F1
#
_cell.length_a   1.000
_cell.length_b   1.000
_cell.length_c   1.000
_cell.angle_alpha   90.00
_cell.angle_beta   90.00
_cell.angle_gamma   90.00
#
_symmetry.space_group_name_H-M   'P 1'
#
loop_
_entity.id
_entity.type
_entity.pdbx_description
1 polymer ?
#
loop_
_entity_poly.entity_id
_entity_poly.type
_entity_poly.pdbx_seq_one_letter_code
_entity_poly.pdbx_strand_id
1 'polypeptide(L)' 'MNITKNYHKDGGDVFVVGGEIRVVDDGKVTFDGIELKPAANQTNSTASTIADLKTDFNALLSKLKAAGLMLDDE' A
#
# COMPACT_ATOMS: atom_id res chain seq x y z
N MET A 1 -21.29 1.50 -27.99
CA MET A 1 -20.87 0.28 -27.27
C MET A 1 -20.55 0.68 -25.83
N ASN A 2 -21.35 0.24 -24.87
CA ASN A 2 -20.94 0.32 -23.47
C ASN A 2 -20.06 -0.90 -23.20
N ILE A 3 -18.74 -0.71 -23.27
CA ILE A 3 -17.82 -1.70 -22.72
C ILE A 3 -18.03 -1.69 -21.21
N THR A 4 -18.36 -2.84 -20.62
CA THR A 4 -18.34 -2.97 -19.17
C THR A 4 -16.91 -2.66 -18.72
N LYS A 5 -16.70 -1.50 -18.08
CA LYS A 5 -15.36 -1.03 -17.73
C LYS A 5 -14.67 -1.96 -16.73
N ASN A 6 -15.46 -2.55 -15.83
CA ASN A 6 -14.97 -3.43 -14.79
C ASN A 6 -15.52 -4.85 -15.01
N TYR A 7 -14.66 -5.84 -15.18
CA TYR A 7 -15.07 -7.19 -15.56
C TYR A 7 -14.07 -8.24 -15.06
N HIS A 8 -14.53 -9.47 -14.90
CA HIS A 8 -13.66 -10.62 -14.65
C HIS A 8 -13.17 -11.21 -15.96
N LYS A 9 -11.90 -11.63 -16.01
CA LYS A 9 -11.31 -12.43 -17.09
C LYS A 9 -10.56 -13.63 -16.52
N ASP A 10 -10.00 -14.45 -17.41
CA ASP A 10 -9.20 -15.64 -17.05
C ASP A 10 -9.98 -16.59 -16.14
N GLY A 11 -11.21 -16.93 -16.53
CA GLY A 11 -12.07 -17.82 -15.75
C GLY A 11 -12.58 -17.26 -14.42
N GLY A 12 -12.28 -16.00 -14.09
CA GLY A 12 -12.67 -15.36 -12.83
C GLY A 12 -11.49 -14.85 -12.00
N ASP A 13 -10.28 -15.34 -12.28
CA ASP A 13 -9.07 -15.10 -11.47
C ASP A 13 -8.63 -13.63 -11.45
N VAL A 14 -8.90 -12.89 -12.53
CA VAL A 14 -8.49 -11.48 -12.64
C VAL A 14 -9.72 -10.58 -12.72
N PHE A 15 -9.86 -9.69 -11.73
CA PHE A 15 -10.78 -8.56 -11.81
C PHE A 15 -10.08 -7.35 -12.44
N VAL A 16 -10.52 -6.95 -13.62
CA VAL A 16 -10.02 -5.77 -14.33
C VAL A 16 -10.89 -4.57 -13.97
N VAL A 17 -10.26 -3.46 -13.59
CA VAL A 17 -10.93 -2.19 -13.27
C VAL A 17 -10.51 -1.15 -14.30
N GLY A 18 -11.38 -0.88 -15.28
CA GLY A 18 -11.21 0.21 -16.24
C GLY A 18 -11.80 1.55 -15.77
N GLY A 19 -12.42 1.57 -14.58
CA GLY A 19 -12.95 2.76 -13.92
C GLY A 19 -12.26 3.05 -12.59
N GLU A 20 -13.03 3.46 -11.58
CA GLU A 20 -12.56 3.73 -10.21
C GLU A 20 -13.15 2.69 -9.25
N ILE A 21 -12.36 2.25 -8.27
CA ILE A 21 -12.88 1.62 -7.06
C ILE A 21 -12.98 2.72 -5.99
N ARG A 22 -14.20 3.04 -5.56
CA ARG A 22 -14.44 3.87 -4.37
C ARG A 22 -14.81 2.97 -3.20
N VAL A 23 -13.91 2.89 -2.22
CA VAL A 23 -14.16 2.22 -0.94
C VAL A 23 -14.75 3.25 0.02
N VAL A 24 -15.87 2.93 0.68
CA VAL A 24 -16.63 3.81 1.57
C VAL A 24 -16.81 3.17 2.94
N ASP A 25 -17.20 3.98 3.93
CA ASP A 25 -17.44 3.56 5.31
C ASP A 25 -16.27 2.74 5.88
N ASP A 26 -16.54 1.58 6.46
CA ASP A 26 -15.52 0.69 7.04
C ASP A 26 -14.89 -0.28 6.02
N GLY A 27 -15.06 -0.02 4.72
CA GLY A 27 -14.48 -0.83 3.65
C GLY A 27 -12.96 -0.78 3.64
N LYS A 28 -12.31 -1.91 3.34
CA LYS A 28 -10.85 -2.05 3.34
C LYS A 28 -10.35 -2.78 2.12
N VAL A 29 -9.17 -2.39 1.65
CA VAL A 29 -8.35 -3.20 0.73
C VAL A 29 -7.24 -3.80 1.57
N THR A 30 -7.06 -5.12 1.52
CA THR A 30 -6.04 -5.82 2.32
C THR A 30 -5.17 -6.71 1.43
N PHE A 31 -3.87 -6.73 1.70
CA PHE A 31 -2.93 -7.71 1.17
C PHE A 31 -2.43 -8.58 2.33
N ASP A 32 -2.67 -9.89 2.27
CA ASP A 32 -2.32 -10.84 3.32
C ASP A 32 -2.72 -10.40 4.75
N GLY A 33 -3.92 -9.82 4.87
CA GLY A 33 -4.47 -9.34 6.15
C GLY A 33 -3.99 -7.95 6.58
N ILE A 34 -3.06 -7.33 5.84
CA ILE A 34 -2.58 -5.98 6.08
C ILE A 34 -3.40 -4.99 5.25
N GLU A 35 -4.02 -4.02 5.90
CA GLU A 35 -4.81 -2.97 5.26
C GLU A 35 -3.90 -2.02 4.45
N LEU A 36 -4.20 -1.87 3.15
CA LEU A 36 -3.61 -0.86 2.28
C LEU A 36 -4.19 0.51 2.62
N LYS A 37 -3.35 1.38 3.19
CA LYS A 37 -3.73 2.74 3.57
C LYS A 37 -2.54 3.70 3.42
N PRO A 38 -2.76 5.04 3.47
CA PRO A 38 -1.66 5.99 3.48
C PRO A 38 -0.68 5.70 4.63
N ALA A 39 0.63 5.73 4.32
CA ALA A 39 1.66 5.56 5.33
C ALA A 39 1.66 6.71 6.34
N ALA A 40 2.03 6.40 7.58
CA ALA A 40 2.33 7.45 8.55
C ALA A 40 3.49 8.32 8.04
N ASN A 41 3.41 9.62 8.28
CA ASN A 41 4.44 10.55 7.84
C ASN A 41 5.82 10.21 8.44
N GLN A 42 6.87 10.35 7.64
CA GLN A 42 8.25 10.36 8.09
C GLN A 42 8.77 11.79 8.02
N THR A 43 9.19 12.34 9.16
CA THR A 43 9.82 13.66 9.22
C THR A 43 11.15 13.62 8.45
N ASN A 44 11.56 14.76 7.89
CA ASN A 44 12.85 14.90 7.23
C ASN A 44 13.98 14.42 8.14
N SER A 45 14.90 13.62 7.59
CA SER A 45 16.11 13.21 8.30
C SER A 45 17.03 14.40 8.53
N THR A 46 17.52 14.55 9.76
CA THR A 46 18.58 15.49 10.12
C THR A 46 19.87 14.76 10.52
N ALA A 47 20.01 13.51 10.06
CA ALA A 47 21.14 12.65 10.40
C ALA A 47 22.47 13.27 9.96
N SER A 48 23.43 13.37 10.89
CA SER A 48 24.81 13.75 10.60
C SER A 48 25.75 12.55 10.54
N THR A 49 25.26 11.34 10.86
CA THR A 49 26.02 10.10 10.82
C THR A 49 25.28 9.03 10.02
N ILE A 50 26.02 8.03 9.55
CA ILE A 50 25.45 6.87 8.86
C ILE A 50 24.53 6.06 9.80
N ALA A 51 24.87 5.99 11.10
CA ALA A 51 24.06 5.29 12.08
C ALA A 51 22.70 5.96 12.29
N ASP A 52 22.67 7.29 12.34
CA ASP A 52 21.43 8.05 12.46
C ASP A 52 20.59 7.92 11.18
N LEU A 53 21.24 7.99 10.00
CA LEU A 53 20.56 7.80 8.72
C LEU A 53 19.92 6.42 8.60
N LYS A 54 20.63 5.37 9.04
CA LYS A 54 20.08 4.00 9.09
C LYS A 54 18.84 3.93 9.99
N THR A 55 18.84 4.65 11.10
CA THR A 55 17.72 4.70 12.03
C THR A 55 16.51 5.37 11.38
N ASP A 56 16.70 6.54 10.77
CA ASP A 56 15.63 7.26 10.07
C ASP A 56 15.07 6.45 8.90
N PHE A 57 15.94 5.78 8.15
CA PHE A 57 15.55 4.94 7.04
C PHE A 57 14.71 3.72 7.50
N ASN A 58 15.16 3.01 8.53
CA ASN A 58 14.41 1.86 9.05
C ASN A 58 13.07 2.28 9.67
N ALA A 59 12.97 3.48 10.24
CA ALA A 59 11.70 4.04 10.69
C ALA A 59 10.73 4.28 9.52
N LEU A 60 11.21 4.76 8.37
CA LEU A 60 10.41 4.87 7.15
C LEU A 60 9.93 3.49 6.67
N LEU A 61 10.82 2.50 6.58
CA LEU A 61 10.47 1.15 6.15
C LEU A 61 9.38 0.54 7.02
N SER A 62 9.49 0.69 8.35
CA SER A 62 8.47 0.21 9.28
C SER A 62 7.09 0.86 9.03
N LYS A 63 7.07 2.17 8.73
CA LYS A 63 5.82 2.88 8.41
C LYS A 63 5.19 2.42 7.10
N LEU A 64 6.01 2.09 6.09
CA LEU A 64 5.53 1.57 4.82
C LEU A 64 4.94 0.16 4.97
N LYS A 65 5.61 -0.71 5.73
CA LYS A 65 5.12 -2.06 6.05
C LYS A 65 3.79 -2.04 6.79
N ALA A 66 3.70 -1.24 7.86
CA ALA A 66 2.48 -1.08 8.64
C ALA A 66 1.29 -0.49 7.87
N ALA A 67 1.55 0.16 6.73
CA ALA A 67 0.54 0.75 5.85
C ALA A 67 0.10 -0.18 4.71
N GLY A 68 0.63 -1.41 4.65
CA GLY A 68 0.37 -2.34 3.56
C GLY A 68 0.98 -1.91 2.22
N LEU A 69 1.93 -0.97 2.25
CA LEU A 69 2.63 -0.45 1.05
C LEU A 69 3.93 -1.20 0.75
N MET A 70 4.38 -2.04 1.69
CA MET A 70 5.57 -2.87 1.57
C MET A 70 5.34 -4.18 2.33
N LEU A 71 5.88 -5.29 1.82
CA LEU A 71 5.85 -6.57 2.53
C LEU A 71 6.77 -6.55 3.75
N ASP A 72 6.44 -7.34 4.76
CA ASP A 72 7.32 -7.57 5.91
C ASP A 72 8.61 -8.30 5.50
N ASP A 73 9.60 -8.28 6.39
CA ASP A 73 10.84 -9.05 6.16
C ASP A 73 10.53 -10.55 6.23
N GLU A 74 11.15 -11.32 5.34
CA GLU A 74 11.12 -12.81 5.37
C GLU A 74 11.98 -13.39 6.49
#